data_AF-A0A1F5PL61-F1
#
_entry.id   AF-A0A1F5PL61-F1
#
_cell.length_a   1.000
_cell.length_b   1.000
_cell.length_c   1.000
_cell.angle_alpha   90.00
_cell.angle_beta   90.00
_cell.angle_gamma   90.00
#
_symmetry.space_group_name_H-M   'P 1'
#
loop_
_entity.id
_entity.type
_entity.pdbx_description
1 polymer ?
#
loop_
_entity_poly.entity_id
_entity_poly.type
_entity_poly.pdbx_seq_one_letter_code
_entity_poly.pdbx_strand_id
1 'polypeptide(L)'
;MYDFSSQANLFIQAFIAIIIIGVFYNLWVTTRVYGGIIGRAVRFLGLGMLFVAVAVLERVLINFSIIANSPSLSLAQDSLSLLGLIMLGVGFSQLAAATKA
;
A
#
# COMPACT_ATOMS: atom_id res chain seq x y z
N MET A 1 -19.18 23.86 -4.98
CA MET A 1 -18.12 22.96 -5.46
C MET A 1 -16.90 23.82 -5.69
N TYR A 2 -15.86 23.69 -4.85
CA TYR A 2 -14.64 24.48 -5.02
C TYR A 2 -13.83 23.81 -6.14
N ASP A 3 -13.63 24.52 -7.26
CA ASP A 3 -12.65 24.09 -8.26
C ASP A 3 -11.27 24.25 -7.62
N PHE A 4 -10.74 23.15 -7.11
CA PHE A 4 -9.36 23.08 -6.69
C PHE A 4 -8.50 23.33 -7.92
N SER A 5 -8.00 24.56 -8.03
CA SER A 5 -7.00 24.92 -9.04
C SER A 5 -5.93 23.84 -9.07
N SER A 6 -5.60 23.39 -10.28
CA SER A 6 -4.74 22.24 -10.59
C SER A 6 -3.47 22.10 -9.73
N GLN A 7 -2.92 23.20 -9.20
CA GLN A 7 -1.72 23.20 -8.36
C GLN A 7 -1.95 22.62 -6.95
N ALA A 8 -3.08 22.93 -6.30
CA ALA A 8 -3.36 22.42 -4.95
C ALA A 8 -3.50 20.89 -4.92
N ASN A 9 -4.09 20.32 -5.97
CA ASN A 9 -4.21 18.88 -6.13
C ASN A 9 -2.84 18.18 -6.28
N LEU A 10 -1.91 18.79 -7.01
CA LEU A 10 -0.54 18.28 -7.14
C LEU A 10 0.20 18.28 -5.80
N PHE A 11 0.05 19.33 -4.99
CA PHE A 11 0.63 19.36 -3.64
C PHE A 11 0.05 18.26 -2.75
N ILE A 12 -1.27 18.09 -2.75
CA ILE A 12 -1.93 17.01 -1.98
C ILE A 12 -1.42 15.64 -2.45
N GLN A 13 -1.29 15.43 -3.76
CA GLN A 13 -0.74 14.20 -4.31
C GLN A 13 0.69 13.94 -3.84
N ALA A 14 1.55 14.96 -3.88
CA ALA A 14 2.93 14.87 -3.41
C ALA A 14 3.01 14.55 -1.90
N PHE A 15 2.17 15.17 -1.07
CA PHE A 15 2.11 14.87 0.36
C PHE A 15 1.69 13.42 0.63
N ILE A 16 0.68 12.92 -0.07
CA ILE A 16 0.24 11.53 0.06
C ILE A 16 1.35 10.57 -0.37
N ALA A 17 2.06 10.86 -1.47
CA ALA A 17 3.18 10.05 -1.92
C ALA A 17 4.32 10.00 -0.87
N ILE A 18 4.66 11.14 -0.26
CA ILE A 18 5.66 11.20 0.82
C ILE A 18 5.21 10.36 2.02
N ILE A 19 3.93 10.44 2.41
CA ILE A 19 3.37 9.63 3.50
C ILE A 19 3.51 8.14 3.19
N ILE A 20 3.14 7.72 1.98
CA ILE A 20 3.26 6.31 1.56
C ILE A 20 4.73 5.85 1.68
N ILE A 21 5.69 6.61 1.14
CA ILE A 21 7.11 6.29 1.23
C ILE A 21 7.57 6.21 2.69
N GLY A 22 7.13 7.15 3.53
CA GLY A 22 7.43 7.17 4.96
C GLY A 22 6.90 5.93 5.70
N VAL A 23 5.68 5.49 5.38
CA VAL A 23 5.10 4.27 5.94
C VAL A 23 5.88 3.05 5.46
N PHE A 24 6.26 2.97 4.18
CA PHE A 24 7.12 1.88 3.66
C PHE A 24 8.46 1.80 4.41
N TYR A 25 9.13 2.94 4.59
CA TYR A 25 10.40 3.00 5.31
C TYR A 25 10.25 2.59 6.77
N ASN A 26 9.24 3.12 7.46
CA ASN A 26 8.97 2.78 8.86
C ASN A 26 8.66 1.28 9.01
N LEU A 27 7.82 0.74 8.12
CA LEU A 27 7.50 -0.69 8.12
C LEU A 27 8.75 -1.54 7.93
N TRP A 28 9.63 -1.14 7.01
CA TRP A 28 10.91 -1.83 6.75
C TRP A 28 11.85 -1.82 7.95
N VAL A 29 12.00 -0.66 8.60
CA VAL A 29 12.87 -0.48 9.78
C VAL A 29 12.31 -1.24 10.97
N THR A 30 11.03 -1.06 11.29
CA THR A 30 10.36 -1.71 12.42
C THR A 30 10.43 -3.23 12.31
N THR A 31 10.21 -3.77 11.12
CA THR A 31 10.29 -5.21 10.89
C THR A 31 11.70 -5.79 10.85
N ARG A 32 12.76 -4.96 10.74
CA ARG A 32 14.16 -5.45 10.93
C ARG A 32 14.39 -5.92 12.36
N VAL A 33 13.72 -5.29 13.33
CA VAL A 33 13.88 -5.60 14.76
C VAL A 33 13.33 -6.98 15.11
N TYR A 34 12.21 -7.37 14.49
CA TYR A 34 11.49 -8.59 14.87
C TYR A 34 12.16 -9.90 14.43
N GLY A 35 13.08 -9.88 13.46
CA GLY A 35 13.82 -11.07 13.01
C GLY A 35 12.97 -12.29 12.61
N GLY A 36 13.60 -13.34 12.08
CA GLY A 36 12.96 -14.64 11.89
C GLY A 36 11.68 -14.68 11.02
N ILE A 37 10.83 -15.67 11.28
CA ILE A 37 9.59 -15.92 10.53
C ILE A 37 8.53 -14.85 10.84
N ILE A 38 8.45 -14.42 12.11
CA ILE A 38 7.47 -13.40 12.55
C ILE A 38 7.78 -12.05 11.90
N GLY A 39 9.03 -11.60 11.88
CA GLY A 39 9.42 -10.34 11.23
C GLY A 39 9.17 -10.34 9.72
N ARG A 40 9.39 -11.48 9.04
CA ARG A 40 9.03 -11.63 7.62
C ARG A 40 7.52 -11.61 7.42
N ALA A 41 6.76 -12.29 8.26
CA ALA A 41 5.31 -12.32 8.19
C ALA A 41 4.70 -10.92 8.34
N VAL A 42 5.15 -10.16 9.34
CA VAL A 42 4.72 -8.77 9.58
C VAL A 42 5.10 -7.85 8.41
N ARG A 43 6.25 -8.07 7.74
CA ARG A 43 6.58 -7.35 6.50
C ARG A 43 5.57 -7.59 5.40
N PHE A 44 5.28 -8.86 5.11
CA PHE A 44 4.34 -9.21 4.05
C PHE A 44 2.94 -8.70 4.35
N LEU A 45 2.50 -8.76 5.62
CA LEU A 45 1.23 -8.18 6.04
C LEU A 45 1.20 -6.66 5.85
N GLY A 46 2.24 -5.96 6.29
CA GLY A 46 2.35 -4.51 6.18
C GLY A 46 2.39 -4.02 4.73
N LEU A 47 3.19 -4.67 3.89
CA LEU A 47 3.26 -4.39 2.46
C LEU A 47 1.93 -4.68 1.76
N GLY A 48 1.29 -5.82 2.11
CA GLY A 48 -0.01 -6.18 1.57
C GLY A 48 -1.10 -5.17 1.90
N MET A 49 -1.16 -4.72 3.17
CA MET A 49 -2.08 -3.66 3.59
C MET A 49 -1.83 -2.35 2.86
N LEU A 50 -0.56 -1.97 2.65
CA LEU A 50 -0.18 -0.77 1.91
C LEU A 50 -0.68 -0.81 0.46
N PHE A 51 -0.48 -1.92 -0.26
CA PHE A 51 -0.95 -2.05 -1.64
C PHE A 51 -2.47 -1.95 -1.77
N VAL A 52 -3.21 -2.59 -0.85
CA VAL A 52 -4.67 -2.47 -0.80
C VAL A 52 -5.09 -1.03 -0.46
N ALA A 53 -4.45 -0.40 0.52
CA ALA A 53 -4.75 0.98 0.92
C ALA A 53 -4.51 1.97 -0.22
N VAL A 54 -3.42 1.80 -0.98
CA VAL A 54 -3.13 2.63 -2.16
C VAL A 54 -4.20 2.45 -3.23
N ALA A 55 -4.59 1.21 -3.55
CA ALA A 55 -5.66 0.95 -4.52
C ALA A 55 -7.00 1.56 -4.11
N VAL A 56 -7.35 1.48 -2.81
CA VAL A 56 -8.57 2.08 -2.26
C VAL A 56 -8.50 3.59 -2.28
N LEU A 57 -7.38 4.20 -1.89
CA LEU A 57 -7.19 5.65 -1.94
C LEU A 57 -7.35 6.17 -3.36
N GLU A 58 -6.76 5.50 -4.35
CA GLU A 58 -6.90 5.87 -5.76
C GLU A 58 -8.33 5.71 -6.30
N ARG A 59 -9.11 4.78 -5.73
CA ARG A 59 -10.53 4.58 -6.09
C ARG A 59 -11.46 5.59 -5.43
N VAL A 60 -11.16 6.01 -4.20
CA VAL A 60 -12.03 6.89 -3.40
C VAL A 60 -11.74 8.38 -3.68
N LEU A 61 -10.48 8.75 -3.90
CA LEU A 61 -10.12 10.13 -4.20
C LEU A 61 -10.24 10.40 -5.70
N ILE A 62 -11.37 10.98 -6.09
CA ILE A 62 -11.78 11.28 -7.48
C ILE A 62 -10.73 12.08 -8.30
N ASN A 63 -9.81 12.80 -7.64
CA ASN A 63 -8.77 13.61 -8.28
C ASN A 63 -7.33 13.16 -7.91
N PHE A 64 -7.17 12.01 -7.27
CA PHE A 64 -5.87 11.45 -6.89
C PHE A 64 -5.54 10.28 -7.81
N SER A 65 -4.62 10.51 -8.74
CA SER A 65 -4.14 9.47 -9.65
C SER A 65 -2.63 9.36 -9.44
N ILE A 66 -2.20 8.25 -8.86
CA ILE A 66 -0.77 7.89 -8.82
C ILE A 66 -0.39 7.32 -10.19
N ILE A 67 -1.32 6.57 -10.79
CA ILE A 67 -1.19 5.93 -12.09
C ILE A 67 -1.81 6.85 -13.15
N ALA A 68 -1.12 7.93 -13.49
CA ALA A 68 -1.58 8.85 -14.53
C ALA A 68 -1.57 8.18 -15.91
N ASN A 69 -2.67 8.34 -16.66
CA ASN A 69 -2.78 7.98 -18.09
C ASN A 69 -2.64 6.49 -18.45
N SER A 70 -3.09 5.57 -17.58
CA SER A 70 -3.33 4.18 -18.04
C SER A 70 -4.68 4.09 -18.74
N PRO A 71 -4.79 3.50 -19.95
CA PRO A 71 -6.07 3.23 -20.59
C PRO A 71 -6.95 2.26 -19.78
N SER A 72 -6.41 1.63 -18.75
CA SER A 72 -7.09 0.66 -17.89
C SER A 72 -6.81 0.90 -16.39
N LEU A 73 -7.17 2.08 -15.90
CA LEU A 73 -7.04 2.45 -14.48
C LEU A 73 -7.68 1.42 -13.53
N SER A 74 -8.84 0.88 -13.88
CA SER A 74 -9.53 -0.16 -13.11
C SER A 74 -8.69 -1.43 -12.98
N LEU A 75 -8.09 -1.91 -14.07
CA LEU A 75 -7.21 -3.09 -14.05
C LEU A 75 -5.96 -2.84 -13.21
N ALA A 76 -5.42 -1.63 -13.22
CA ALA A 76 -4.26 -1.28 -12.39
C ALA A 76 -4.62 -1.33 -10.90
N GLN A 77 -5.77 -0.76 -10.51
CA GLN A 77 -6.28 -0.80 -9.13
C GLN A 77 -6.61 -2.23 -8.67
N ASP A 78 -7.21 -3.03 -9.55
CA ASP A 78 -7.51 -4.44 -9.27
C ASP A 78 -6.22 -5.26 -9.11
N SER A 79 -5.20 -4.99 -9.94
CA SER A 79 -3.90 -5.67 -9.83
C SER A 79 -3.15 -5.30 -8.54
N LEU A 80 -3.20 -4.04 -8.10
CA LEU A 80 -2.65 -3.60 -6.82
C LEU A 80 -3.38 -4.29 -5.65
N SER A 81 -4.70 -4.36 -5.73
CA SER A 81 -5.51 -5.05 -4.71
C SER A 81 -5.17 -6.55 -4.65
N LEU A 82 -4.99 -7.18 -5.81
CA LEU A 82 -4.66 -8.60 -5.92
C LEU A 82 -3.24 -8.89 -5.41
N LEU A 83 -2.25 -8.06 -5.75
CA LEU A 83 -0.91 -8.14 -5.19
C LEU A 83 -0.92 -7.96 -3.67
N GLY A 84 -1.70 -7.00 -3.18
CA GLY A 84 -1.91 -6.78 -1.75
C GLY A 84 -2.48 -8.02 -1.07
N LEU A 85 -3.53 -8.63 -1.63
CA LEU A 85 -4.15 -9.85 -1.12
C LEU A 85 -3.19 -11.04 -1.12
N ILE A 86 -2.39 -11.23 -2.17
CA ILE A 86 -1.36 -12.30 -2.21
C ILE A 86 -0.35 -12.09 -1.08
N MET A 87 0.16 -10.87 -0.91
CA MET A 87 1.12 -10.57 0.14
C MET A 87 0.52 -10.76 1.54
N LEU A 88 -0.74 -10.36 1.74
CA LEU A 88 -1.46 -10.64 2.99
C LEU A 88 -1.58 -12.14 3.25
N GLY A 89 -1.97 -12.92 2.24
CA GLY A 89 -2.08 -14.38 2.34
C GLY A 89 -0.76 -15.04 2.72
N VAL A 90 0.34 -14.61 2.10
CA VAL A 90 1.70 -15.07 2.44
C VAL A 90 2.09 -14.67 3.87
N GLY A 91 1.78 -13.44 4.28
CA GLY A 91 2.03 -12.96 5.63
C GLY A 91 1.28 -13.76 6.70
N PHE A 92 -0.02 -13.99 6.50
CA PHE A 92 -0.83 -14.80 7.41
C PHE A 92 -0.38 -16.27 7.43
N SER A 93 0.01 -16.84 6.29
CA SER A 93 0.56 -18.20 6.23
C SER A 93 1.84 -18.35 7.05
N GLN A 94 2.74 -17.36 6.98
CA GLN A 94 3.98 -17.37 7.78
C GLN A 94 3.71 -17.17 9.28
N LEU A 95 2.73 -16.34 9.66
CA LEU A 95 2.30 -16.23 11.06
C LEU A 95 1.72 -17.56 11.57
N ALA A 96 0.86 -18.20 10.79
CA ALA A 96 0.26 -19.48 11.16
C ALA A 96 1.31 -20.60 11.33
N ALA A 97 2.36 -20.58 10.50
CA ALA A 97 3.50 -21.48 10.65
C ALA A 97 4.31 -21.19 11.93
N ALA A 98 4.50 -19.92 12.30
CA ALA A 98 5.21 -19.54 13.51
C ALA A 98 4.47 -19.92 14.80
N THR A 99 3.14 -19.95 14.79
CA THR A 99 2.31 -20.35 15.94
C THR A 99 2.10 -21.85 16.09
N LYS A 100 2.52 -22.66 15.11
CA LYS A 100 2.47 -24.12 15.17
C LYS A 100 3.72 -24.76 15.80
N ALA A 101 4.71 -23.95 16.18
CA ALA A 101 5.87 -24.34 16.98
C ALA A 101 5.52 -24.28 18.47
#